data_AF-A0A165LST5-F1
#
_entry.id   AF-A0A165LST5-F1
#
_cell.length_a   1.000
_cell.length_b   1.000
_cell.length_c   1.000
_cell.angle_alpha   90.00
_cell.angle_beta   90.00
_cell.angle_gamma   90.00
#
_symmetry.space_group_name_H-M   'P 1'
#
loop_
_entity.id
_entity.type
_entity.pdbx_description
1 polymer ?
#
loop_
_entity_poly.entity_id
_entity_poly.type
_entity_poly.pdbx_seq_one_letter_code
_entity_poly.pdbx_strand_id
1 'polypeptide(L)' 'CCAKHILDLQPDFEAQCSLVQETIKEAGHLCLFLPKFHCELNPIEFFWGAVKCYLCE' A
#
# COMPACT_ATOMS: atom_id res chain seq x y z
N CYS A 1 -7.67 -20.21 -3.38
CA CYS A 1 -7.36 -21.61 -3.01
C CYS A 1 -7.29 -21.69 -1.48
N CYS A 2 -7.97 -22.66 -0.86
CA CYS A 2 -8.06 -22.79 0.60
C CYS A 2 -6.71 -22.95 1.29
N ALA A 3 -5.72 -23.58 0.63
CA ALA A 3 -4.37 -23.75 1.19
C ALA A 3 -3.64 -22.42 1.42
N LYS A 4 -3.78 -21.45 0.50
CA LYS A 4 -3.18 -20.12 0.67
C LYS A 4 -3.78 -19.39 1.87
N HIS A 5 -5.10 -19.45 2.01
CA HIS A 5 -5.77 -18.81 3.14
C HIS A 5 -5.36 -19.44 4.48
N ILE A 6 -5.22 -20.76 4.54
CA ILE A 6 -4.76 -21.46 5.75
C ILE A 6 -3.32 -21.07 6.12
N LEU A 7 -2.45 -20.91 5.12
CA LEU A 7 -1.07 -20.43 5.31
C LEU A 7 -1.04 -18.97 5.79
N ASP A 8 -1.82 -18.08 5.17
CA ASP A 8 -1.91 -16.67 5.54
C ASP A 8 -2.41 -16.48 6.99
N LEU A 9 -3.16 -17.44 7.53
CA LEU A 9 -3.66 -17.45 8.91
C LEU A 9 -2.70 -18.09 9.93
N GLN A 10 -1.53 -18.60 9.51
CA GLN A 10 -0.56 -19.12 10.46
C GLN A 10 0.08 -17.95 11.24
N PRO A 11 0.36 -18.10 12.56
CA PRO A 11 0.85 -17.00 13.39
C PRO A 11 2.17 -16.36 12.93
N ASP A 12 3.06 -17.15 12.34
CA ASP A 12 4.33 -16.68 11.79
C ASP A 12 4.13 -15.83 10.53
N PHE A 13 3.19 -16.21 9.66
CA PHE A 13 2.81 -15.44 8.48
C PHE A 13 2.08 -14.15 8.86
N GLU A 14 1.19 -14.18 9.85
CA GLU A 14 0.49 -12.98 10.33
C GLU A 14 1.45 -11.99 11.02
N ALA A 15 2.47 -12.50 11.72
CA ALA A 15 3.49 -11.68 12.37
C ALA A 15 4.55 -11.12 11.41
N GLN A 16 4.68 -11.68 10.20
CA GLN A 16 5.72 -11.29 9.25
C GLN A 16 5.40 -9.92 8.63
N CYS A 17 6.35 -8.98 8.74
CA CYS A 17 6.29 -7.72 8.02
C CYS A 17 6.58 -7.93 6.53
N SER A 18 5.93 -7.15 5.66
CA SER A 18 6.26 -7.21 4.22
C SER A 18 7.67 -6.68 3.98
N LEU A 19 8.41 -7.30 3.05
CA LEU A 19 9.76 -6.86 2.68
C LEU A 19 9.79 -5.37 2.29
N VAL A 20 8.77 -4.89 1.58
CA VAL A 20 8.65 -3.48 1.19
C VAL A 20 8.54 -2.57 2.41
N GLN A 21 7.75 -2.96 3.40
CA GLN A 21 7.62 -2.19 4.64
C GLN A 21 8.95 -2.16 5.42
N GLU A 22 9.70 -3.25 5.44
CA GLU A 22 11.03 -3.32 6.05
C GLU A 22 12.00 -2.38 5.34
N THR A 23 12.13 -2.48 4.01
CA THR A 23 13.00 -1.62 3.20
C THR A 23 12.68 -0.13 3.38
N ILE A 24 11.40 0.25 3.40
CA ILE A 24 10.98 1.65 3.59
C ILE A 24 11.38 2.14 4.99
N LYS A 25 11.17 1.32 6.03
CA LYS A 25 11.53 1.67 7.41
C LYS A 25 13.05 1.76 7.61
N GLU A 26 13.82 0.84 7.01
CA GLU A 26 15.29 0.85 7.05
C GLU A 26 15.87 2.11 6.38
N ALA A 27 15.20 2.61 5.33
CA ALA A 27 15.54 3.89 4.71
C ALA A 27 15.13 5.12 5.54
N GLY A 28 14.51 4.94 6.71
CA GLY A 28 14.05 6.03 7.59
C GLY A 28 12.74 6.69 7.14
N HIS A 29 11.99 6.05 6.25
CA HIS A 29 10.72 6.56 5.73
C HIS A 29 9.51 5.96 6.44
N LEU A 30 8.37 6.64 6.32
CA LEU A 30 7.08 6.15 6.82
C LEU A 30 6.38 5.31 5.74
N CYS A 31 5.98 4.09 6.10
CA CYS A 31 5.17 3.23 5.24
C CYS A 31 3.68 3.40 5.58
N LEU A 32 2.96 4.18 4.77
CA LEU A 32 1.52 4.42 4.95
C LEU A 32 0.71 3.31 4.28
N PHE A 33 -0.21 2.70 5.04
CA PHE A 33 -1.16 1.72 4.52
C PHE A 33 -2.52 2.39 4.31
N LEU A 34 -2.96 2.47 3.05
CA LEU A 34 -4.26 3.03 2.69
C LEU A 34 -5.32 1.92 2.60
N PRO A 35 -6.60 2.23 2.90
CA PRO A 35 -7.69 1.28 2.70
C PRO A 35 -7.79 0.82 1.24
N LYS A 36 -8.02 -0.48 1.03
CA LYS A 36 -8.18 -1.04 -0.32
C LYS A 36 -9.44 -0.48 -0.97
N PHE A 37 -9.35 -0.14 -2.26
CA PHE A 37 -10.45 0.39 -3.08
C PHE A 37 -10.99 1.77 -2.67
N HIS A 38 -10.20 2.54 -1.91
CA HIS A 38 -10.51 3.93 -1.54
C HIS A 38 -9.48 4.89 -2.16
N CYS A 39 -9.54 5.07 -3.47
CA CYS A 39 -8.57 5.90 -4.21
C CYS A 39 -8.67 7.40 -3.83
N GLU A 40 -9.81 7.85 -3.34
CA GLU A 40 -10.05 9.20 -2.84
C GLU A 40 -9.17 9.56 -1.63
N LEU A 41 -8.69 8.55 -0.90
CA LEU A 41 -7.78 8.73 0.24
C LEU A 41 -6.31 8.74 -0.17
N ASN A 42 -5.98 8.44 -1.44
CA ASN A 42 -4.61 8.40 -1.93
C ASN A 42 -4.20 9.79 -2.49
N PRO A 43 -3.30 10.53 -1.83
CA PRO A 43 -2.94 11.88 -2.25
C PRO A 43 -2.39 11.97 -3.67
N ILE A 44 -1.77 10.90 -4.18
CA ILE A 44 -1.20 10.89 -5.53
C ILE A 44 -2.28 11.04 -6.60
N GLU A 45 -3.50 10.51 -6.38
CA GLU A 45 -4.62 10.61 -7.33
C GLU A 45 -5.08 12.05 -7.47
N PHE A 46 -5.12 12.80 -6.36
CA PHE A 46 -5.43 14.23 -6.37
C PHE A 46 -4.38 15.01 -7.18
N PHE A 47 -3.10 14.73 -6.95
CA PHE A 47 -2.02 15.37 -7.71
C PHE A 47 -2.12 15.08 -9.20
N TRP A 48 -2.36 13.82 -9.59
CA TRP A 48 -2.54 13.46 -11.00
C TRP A 48 -3.75 14.16 -11.63
N GLY A 49 -4.87 14.26 -10.91
CA GLY A 49 -6.04 15.02 -11.36
C GLY A 49 -5.70 16.48 -11.63
N ALA A 50 -5.01 17.13 -10.69
CA ALA A 50 -4.58 18.52 -10.84
C ALA A 50 -3.62 18.72 -12.02
N VAL A 51 -2.66 17.80 -12.20
CA VAL A 51 -1.70 17.84 -13.31
C VAL A 51 -2.42 17.70 -14.66
N LYS A 52 -3.38 16.77 -14.80
CA LYS A 52 -4.16 16.63 -16.04
C LYS A 52 -4.97 17.88 -16.35
N CYS A 53 -5.66 18.44 -15.35
CA CYS A 53 -6.40 19.69 -15.52
C CYS A 53 -5.47 20.85 -15.93
N TYR A 54 -4.28 20.94 -15.35
CA TYR A 54 -3.30 21.97 -15.70
C TYR A 54 -2.76 21.81 -17.12
N LEU A 55 -2.52 20.57 -17.56
CA LEU A 55 -2.02 20.25 -18.90
C LEU A 55 -3.12 20.31 -19.97
N CYS A 56 -4.37 20.55 -19.60
CA CYS A 56 -5.54 20.55 -20.49
C CYS A 56 -5.67 19.23 -21.30
N GLU A 57 -5.33 18.10 -20.70
CA GLU A 57 -5.73 16.77 -21.18
C GLU A 57 -7.17 16.44 -20.80
#